data_AF-A0A454XYC5-F1
#
_entry.id   AF-A0A454XYC5-F1
#
_cell.length_a   1.000
_cell.length_b   1.000
_cell.length_c   1.000
_cell.angle_alpha   90.00
_cell.angle_beta   90.00
_cell.angle_gamma   90.00
#
_symmetry.space_group_name_H-M   'P 1'
#
loop_
_entity.id
_entity.type
_entity.pdbx_description
1 polymer ?
#
loop_
_entity_poly.entity_id
_entity_poly.type
_entity_poly.pdbx_seq_one_letter_code
_entity_poly.pdbx_strand_id
1 'polypeptide(L)'
;MFESEEKFYDYINRLREENESRSSIRFSRACGVCLTRVPRRRCVLVPCGHALCTACAKRIRWDADKEARAIVCPFCRSEGKLVHLKEELIKEQQDRKQITDTSLKLTDVCKAARNDTQTRYNELVEHAKAADRTYEAAAAPVAAAAAGVAAARAARDAAKATLDAAVAAFAEASLAAYQASNSNSGCAGAFEAAAAAAAAAATAAKAFDAATLDAKVAEWRQRVDVDWKDCFERVCINAWKAADAAKEELQRMVIEKMQLDNENSAVLGHRFSRRCRMCGVDHPPRRSVLTACGHAVCRACAEELMLIEALKKAAIAGCSADHDACKADADNKQIRCTECETVGRFVPLFEEEEIMENI
;
A
#
# COMPACT_ATOMS: atom_id res chain seq x y z
N MET A 1 -18.44 29.44 13.09
CA MET A 1 -18.61 28.96 14.48
C MET A 1 -19.88 29.65 15.01
N PHE A 2 -20.77 28.95 15.70
CA PHE A 2 -22.05 29.52 16.13
C PHE A 2 -21.84 30.52 17.29
N GLU A 3 -22.67 31.56 17.35
CA GLU A 3 -22.52 32.66 18.33
C GLU A 3 -22.88 32.25 19.77
N SER A 4 -23.64 31.16 19.96
CA SER A 4 -23.97 30.60 21.26
C SER A 4 -24.26 29.10 21.17
N GLU A 5 -24.22 28.40 22.32
CA GLU A 5 -24.61 26.98 22.44
C GLU A 5 -26.09 26.77 22.08
N GLU A 6 -26.97 27.68 22.50
CA GLU A 6 -28.40 27.68 22.16
C GLU A 6 -28.63 27.67 20.65
N LYS A 7 -27.96 28.57 19.90
CA LYS A 7 -28.05 28.62 18.43
C LYS A 7 -27.57 27.33 17.75
N PHE A 8 -26.66 26.60 18.38
CA PHE A 8 -26.18 25.32 17.86
C PHE A 8 -27.21 24.20 18.06
N TYR A 9 -27.85 24.13 19.23
CA TYR A 9 -28.94 23.18 19.47
C TYR A 9 -30.15 23.46 18.57
N ASP A 10 -30.51 24.72 18.38
CA ASP A 10 -31.58 25.11 17.44
C ASP A 10 -31.27 24.64 16.01
N TYR A 11 -30.00 24.71 15.60
CA TYR A 11 -29.57 24.19 14.31
C TYR A 11 -29.70 22.66 14.23
N ILE A 12 -29.30 21.92 15.27
CA ILE A 12 -29.48 20.45 15.32
C ILE A 12 -30.96 20.09 15.28
N ASN A 13 -31.81 20.78 16.05
CA ASN A 13 -33.25 20.53 16.10
C ASN A 13 -33.89 20.78 14.73
N ARG A 14 -33.53 21.87 14.06
CA ARG A 14 -33.98 22.13 12.68
C ARG A 14 -33.58 21.00 11.72
N LEU A 15 -32.35 20.48 11.81
CA LEU A 15 -31.94 19.35 10.99
C LEU A 15 -32.73 18.07 11.30
N ARG A 16 -33.15 17.86 12.55
CA ARG A 16 -34.00 16.72 12.94
C ARG A 16 -35.41 16.88 12.40
N GLU A 17 -36.00 18.05 12.52
CA GLU A 17 -37.31 18.39 11.92
C GLU A 17 -37.29 18.24 10.39
N GLU A 18 -36.22 18.69 9.73
CA GLU A 18 -35.99 18.46 8.29
C GLU A 18 -35.94 16.97 7.96
N ASN A 19 -35.30 16.15 8.80
CA ASN A 19 -35.22 14.70 8.58
C ASN A 19 -36.59 14.01 8.68
N GLU A 20 -37.44 14.44 9.61
CA GLU A 20 -38.77 13.87 9.81
C GLU A 20 -39.74 14.30 8.72
N SER A 21 -39.75 15.60 8.40
CA SER A 21 -40.65 16.19 7.38
C SER A 21 -40.35 15.74 5.95
N ARG A 22 -39.12 15.31 5.65
CA ARG A 22 -38.66 14.91 4.30
C ARG A 22 -38.41 13.40 4.15
N SER A 23 -39.07 12.57 4.96
CA SER A 23 -38.91 11.10 4.94
C SER A 23 -39.24 10.42 3.60
N SER A 24 -40.01 11.07 2.72
CA SER A 24 -40.40 10.56 1.39
C SER A 24 -39.43 10.92 0.26
N ILE A 25 -38.40 11.75 0.51
CA ILE A 25 -37.49 12.20 -0.55
C ILE A 25 -36.58 11.06 -1.01
N ARG A 26 -36.50 10.89 -2.33
CA ARG A 26 -35.56 9.97 -2.98
C ARG A 26 -34.27 10.70 -3.31
N PHE A 27 -33.17 9.98 -3.17
CA PHE A 27 -31.83 10.49 -3.43
C PHE A 27 -31.20 9.63 -4.51
N SER A 28 -30.59 10.28 -5.49
CA SER A 28 -29.86 9.58 -6.53
C SER A 28 -28.68 8.85 -5.91
N ARG A 29 -28.58 7.54 -6.16
CA ARG A 29 -27.37 6.76 -5.91
C ARG A 29 -26.48 6.69 -7.15
N ALA A 30 -26.85 7.39 -8.23
CA ALA A 30 -26.13 7.30 -9.49
C ALA A 30 -24.67 7.69 -9.30
N CYS A 31 -23.77 6.93 -9.91
CA CYS A 31 -22.37 7.34 -9.96
C CYS A 31 -22.22 8.41 -11.04
N GLY A 32 -21.79 9.63 -10.68
CA GLY A 32 -21.59 10.70 -11.67
C GLY A 32 -20.46 10.46 -12.69
N VAL A 33 -19.71 9.36 -12.60
CA VAL A 33 -18.66 8.99 -13.58
C VAL A 33 -19.18 7.98 -14.61
N CYS A 34 -19.68 6.82 -14.18
CA CYS A 34 -20.20 5.78 -15.08
C CYS A 34 -21.72 5.81 -15.27
N LEU A 35 -22.41 6.75 -14.62
CA LEU A 35 -23.87 6.96 -14.66
C LEU A 35 -24.72 5.74 -14.24
N THR A 36 -24.11 4.70 -13.66
CA THR A 36 -24.85 3.56 -13.13
C THR A 36 -25.75 4.05 -11.99
N ARG A 37 -27.07 3.92 -12.16
CA ARG A 37 -28.10 4.45 -11.24
C ARG A 37 -28.01 3.89 -9.83
N VAL A 38 -27.68 2.60 -9.71
CA VAL A 38 -27.70 1.87 -8.44
C VAL A 38 -26.41 1.06 -8.28
N PRO A 39 -25.25 1.71 -8.09
CA PRO A 39 -24.00 1.00 -7.90
C PRO A 39 -24.07 0.12 -6.65
N ARG A 40 -23.49 -1.07 -6.74
CA ARG A 40 -23.54 -2.08 -5.69
C ARG A 40 -22.77 -1.66 -4.45
N ARG A 41 -21.65 -0.97 -4.66
CA ARG A 41 -20.79 -0.43 -3.60
C ARG A 41 -20.33 0.96 -4.02
N ARG A 42 -20.24 1.87 -3.05
CA ARG A 42 -19.78 3.23 -3.26
C ARG A 42 -18.52 3.53 -2.45
N CYS A 43 -17.75 4.50 -2.90
CA CYS A 43 -16.66 5.13 -2.18
C CYS A 43 -16.90 6.62 -2.11
N VAL A 44 -16.31 7.29 -1.12
CA VAL A 44 -16.39 8.73 -0.94
C VAL A 44 -14.98 9.30 -0.97
N LEU A 45 -14.79 10.43 -1.67
CA LEU A 45 -13.55 11.22 -1.57
C LEU A 45 -13.60 12.06 -0.29
N VAL A 46 -12.74 11.71 0.66
CA VAL A 46 -12.70 12.27 2.02
C VAL A 46 -12.72 13.81 2.08
N PRO A 47 -11.94 14.57 1.28
CA PRO A 47 -11.90 16.03 1.42
C PRO A 47 -13.22 16.71 1.06
N CYS A 48 -13.93 16.15 0.09
CA CYS A 48 -15.04 16.84 -0.57
C CYS A 48 -16.38 16.12 -0.43
N GLY A 49 -16.42 14.91 0.13
CA GLY A 49 -17.67 14.18 0.35
C GLY A 49 -18.37 13.65 -0.90
N HIS A 50 -17.83 13.86 -2.10
CA HIS A 50 -18.42 13.32 -3.32
C HIS A 50 -18.31 11.79 -3.37
N ALA A 51 -19.43 11.14 -3.70
CA ALA A 51 -19.54 9.70 -3.79
C ALA A 51 -19.43 9.18 -5.24
N LEU A 52 -18.79 8.03 -5.39
CA LEU A 52 -18.58 7.33 -6.66
C LEU A 52 -18.88 5.84 -6.48
N CYS A 53 -19.13 5.09 -7.55
CA CYS A 53 -19.12 3.63 -7.45
C CYS A 53 -17.70 3.13 -7.16
N THR A 54 -17.58 1.98 -6.49
CA THR A 54 -16.26 1.41 -6.14
C THR A 54 -15.41 1.09 -7.37
N ALA A 55 -16.01 0.73 -8.50
CA ALA A 55 -15.29 0.47 -9.74
C ALA A 55 -14.59 1.73 -10.26
N CYS A 56 -15.32 2.84 -10.40
CA CYS A 56 -14.77 4.14 -10.79
C CYS A 56 -13.73 4.64 -9.79
N ALA A 57 -13.98 4.49 -8.49
CA ALA A 57 -13.03 4.85 -7.45
C ALA A 57 -11.70 4.07 -7.58
N LYS A 58 -11.77 2.75 -7.84
CA LYS A 58 -10.57 1.93 -8.09
C LYS A 58 -9.86 2.34 -9.37
N ARG A 59 -10.60 2.67 -10.43
CA ARG A 59 -10.01 3.13 -11.69
C ARG A 59 -9.23 4.42 -11.50
N ILE A 60 -9.84 5.44 -10.87
CA ILE A 60 -9.17 6.71 -10.56
C ILE A 60 -7.91 6.48 -9.73
N ARG A 61 -7.98 5.62 -8.70
CA ARG A 61 -6.81 5.27 -7.89
C ARG A 61 -5.72 4.61 -8.72
N TRP A 62 -6.07 3.65 -9.57
CA TRP A 62 -5.12 2.97 -10.43
C TRP A 62 -4.46 3.92 -11.43
N ASP A 63 -5.23 4.79 -12.09
CA ASP A 63 -4.70 5.79 -13.01
C ASP A 63 -3.75 6.76 -12.27
N ALA A 64 -4.10 7.21 -11.06
CA ALA A 64 -3.26 8.06 -10.23
C ALA A 64 -1.96 7.36 -9.78
N ASP A 65 -2.04 6.10 -9.35
CA ASP A 65 -0.87 5.30 -8.95
C ASP A 65 0.07 5.10 -10.16
N LYS A 66 -0.46 4.87 -11.37
CA LYS A 66 0.30 4.69 -12.61
C LYS A 66 1.03 5.97 -13.05
N GLU A 67 0.40 7.13 -12.86
CA GLU A 67 0.98 8.43 -13.19
C GLU A 67 1.83 9.03 -12.05
N ALA A 68 1.94 8.33 -10.91
CA ALA A 68 2.54 8.85 -9.68
C ALA A 68 1.95 10.21 -9.24
N ARG A 69 0.63 10.37 -9.37
CA ARG A 69 -0.13 11.59 -9.04
C ARG A 69 -1.04 11.38 -7.83
N ALA A 70 -1.48 12.47 -7.23
CA ALA A 70 -2.51 12.44 -6.21
C ALA A 70 -3.87 12.00 -6.79
N ILE A 71 -4.69 11.34 -5.97
CA ILE A 71 -6.07 11.02 -6.33
C ILE A 71 -6.89 12.32 -6.28
N VAL A 72 -7.51 12.66 -7.40
CA VAL A 72 -8.30 13.90 -7.58
C VAL A 72 -9.78 13.57 -7.74
N CYS A 73 -10.65 14.32 -7.07
CA CYS A 73 -12.10 14.20 -7.26
C CYS A 73 -12.50 14.60 -8.69
N PRO A 74 -13.24 13.78 -9.45
CA PRO A 74 -13.64 14.12 -10.81
C PRO A 74 -14.65 15.29 -10.87
N PHE A 75 -15.31 15.62 -9.76
CA PHE A 75 -16.34 16.66 -9.71
C PHE A 75 -15.79 18.03 -9.31
N CYS A 76 -15.06 18.10 -8.19
CA CYS A 76 -14.58 19.37 -7.62
C CYS A 76 -13.05 19.51 -7.63
N ARG A 77 -12.33 18.51 -8.17
CA ARG A 77 -10.87 18.47 -8.27
C ARG A 77 -10.11 18.55 -6.94
N SER A 78 -10.77 18.34 -5.80
CA SER A 78 -10.09 18.23 -4.52
C SER A 78 -9.25 16.96 -4.46
N GLU A 79 -7.99 17.09 -4.02
CA GLU A 79 -7.07 15.98 -3.81
C GLU A 79 -7.33 15.28 -2.47
N GLY A 80 -7.31 13.95 -2.44
CA GLY A 80 -7.40 13.24 -1.16
C GLY A 80 -7.53 11.72 -1.25
N LYS A 81 -8.11 11.12 -0.21
CA LYS A 81 -8.23 9.66 -0.09
C LYS A 81 -9.66 9.20 -0.39
N LEU A 82 -9.77 8.01 -0.96
CA LEU A 82 -11.04 7.30 -1.17
C LEU A 82 -11.31 6.36 -0.01
N VAL A 83 -12.54 6.38 0.50
CA VAL A 83 -12.99 5.50 1.59
C VAL A 83 -14.27 4.80 1.18
N HIS A 84 -14.34 3.49 1.40
CA HIS A 84 -15.52 2.70 1.09
C HIS A 84 -16.69 3.11 1.97
N LEU A 85 -17.82 3.47 1.36
CA LEU A 85 -19.05 3.74 2.10
C LEU A 85 -19.66 2.41 2.55
N LYS A 86 -19.91 2.27 3.84
CA LYS A 86 -20.56 1.08 4.40
C LYS A 86 -22.08 1.25 4.33
N GLU A 87 -22.65 0.68 3.28
CA GLU A 87 -24.10 0.66 3.05
C GLU A 87 -24.62 -0.78 3.21
N GLU A 88 -25.77 -0.94 3.85
CA GLU A 88 -26.43 -2.24 3.96
C GLU A 88 -27.43 -2.42 2.83
N LEU A 89 -27.39 -3.58 2.18
CA LEU A 89 -28.43 -3.97 1.23
C LEU A 89 -29.72 -4.24 2.01
N ILE A 90 -30.82 -3.59 1.64
CA ILE A 90 -32.14 -3.92 2.18
C ILE A 90 -32.52 -5.26 1.54
N LYS A 91 -32.44 -6.35 2.30
CA LYS A 91 -32.98 -7.64 1.87
C LYS A 91 -34.51 -7.49 1.85
N GLU A 92 -35.10 -7.21 0.69
CA GLU A 92 -36.55 -7.35 0.52
C GLU A 92 -36.90 -8.81 0.81
N GLN A 93 -37.36 -9.08 2.04
CA GLN A 93 -37.58 -10.45 2.51
C GLN A 93 -38.86 -11.08 1.95
N GLN A 94 -39.72 -10.39 1.18
CA GLN A 94 -41.12 -10.86 1.02
C GLN A 94 -41.71 -10.93 -0.40
N ASP A 95 -41.19 -10.28 -1.45
CA ASP A 95 -41.84 -10.35 -2.79
C ASP A 95 -41.18 -11.32 -3.79
N ARG A 96 -40.24 -12.14 -3.30
CA ARG A 96 -39.49 -13.12 -4.11
C ARG A 96 -40.34 -14.27 -4.68
N LYS A 97 -41.65 -14.31 -4.39
CA LYS A 97 -42.56 -15.33 -4.96
C LYS A 97 -43.08 -14.99 -6.37
N GLN A 98 -42.95 -13.75 -6.86
CA GLN A 98 -43.51 -13.38 -8.18
C GLN A 98 -42.47 -13.04 -9.27
N ILE A 99 -41.19 -12.83 -8.93
CA ILE A 99 -40.11 -12.55 -9.91
C ILE A 99 -39.23 -13.80 -10.12
N THR A 100 -39.82 -14.98 -10.25
CA THR A 100 -39.03 -16.21 -10.42
C THR A 100 -38.72 -16.53 -11.89
N ASP A 101 -39.62 -16.27 -12.83
CA ASP A 101 -39.44 -16.82 -14.19
C ASP A 101 -38.52 -16.00 -15.12
N THR A 102 -38.51 -14.67 -15.02
CA THR A 102 -37.62 -13.84 -15.87
C THR A 102 -36.23 -13.67 -15.24
N SER A 103 -36.13 -13.72 -13.92
CA SER A 103 -34.87 -13.59 -13.17
C SER A 103 -33.98 -14.83 -13.32
N LEU A 104 -34.59 -16.03 -13.41
CA LEU A 104 -33.84 -17.29 -13.60
C LEU A 104 -32.93 -17.24 -14.83
N LYS A 105 -33.41 -16.73 -15.98
CA LYS A 105 -32.61 -16.62 -17.22
C LYS A 105 -31.44 -15.66 -17.12
N LEU A 106 -31.61 -14.50 -16.46
CA LEU A 106 -30.52 -13.53 -16.27
C LEU A 106 -29.49 -14.03 -15.24
N THR A 107 -29.92 -14.76 -14.21
CA THR A 107 -28.98 -15.31 -13.23
C THR A 107 -28.02 -16.32 -13.84
N ASP A 108 -28.45 -17.11 -14.83
CA ASP A 108 -27.57 -18.10 -15.46
C ASP A 108 -26.52 -17.47 -16.37
N VAL A 109 -26.86 -16.41 -17.10
CA VAL A 109 -25.89 -15.59 -17.86
C VAL A 109 -24.87 -14.93 -16.90
N CYS A 110 -25.35 -14.36 -15.79
CA CYS A 110 -24.47 -13.75 -14.79
C CYS A 110 -23.57 -14.78 -14.08
N LYS A 111 -24.08 -15.99 -13.81
CA LYS A 111 -23.28 -17.09 -13.24
C LYS A 111 -22.20 -17.53 -14.23
N ALA A 112 -22.52 -17.69 -15.51
CA ALA A 112 -21.54 -18.07 -16.53
C ALA A 112 -20.42 -17.03 -16.65
N ALA A 113 -20.77 -15.74 -16.74
CA ALA A 113 -19.78 -14.65 -16.77
C ALA A 113 -18.92 -14.60 -15.49
N ARG A 114 -19.54 -14.81 -14.31
CA ARG A 114 -18.83 -14.87 -13.04
C ARG A 114 -17.86 -16.06 -12.98
N ASN A 115 -18.25 -17.22 -13.49
CA ASN A 115 -17.41 -18.41 -13.53
C ASN A 115 -16.22 -18.20 -14.48
N ASP A 116 -16.43 -17.65 -15.68
CA ASP A 116 -15.33 -17.33 -16.61
C ASP A 116 -14.33 -16.34 -15.99
N THR A 117 -14.82 -15.26 -15.37
CA THR A 117 -13.95 -14.28 -14.70
C THR A 117 -13.18 -14.91 -13.53
N GLN A 118 -13.80 -15.84 -12.80
CA GLN A 118 -13.16 -16.54 -11.68
C GLN A 118 -12.08 -17.53 -12.16
N THR A 119 -12.33 -18.23 -13.26
CA THR A 119 -11.34 -19.13 -13.89
C THR A 119 -10.10 -18.35 -14.31
N ARG A 120 -10.28 -17.25 -15.06
CA ARG A 120 -9.16 -16.38 -15.48
C ARG A 120 -8.39 -15.80 -14.28
N TYR A 121 -9.08 -15.42 -13.21
CA TYR A 121 -8.44 -14.94 -11.99
C TYR A 121 -7.55 -16.03 -11.37
N ASN A 122 -8.04 -17.27 -11.29
CA ASN A 122 -7.27 -18.38 -10.75
C ASN A 122 -6.02 -18.68 -11.62
N GLU A 123 -6.16 -18.63 -12.95
CA GLU A 123 -5.04 -18.79 -13.88
C GLU A 123 -3.95 -17.71 -13.66
N LEU A 124 -4.33 -16.44 -13.53
CA LEU A 124 -3.39 -15.35 -13.23
C LEU A 124 -2.68 -15.54 -11.89
N VAL A 125 -3.38 -16.02 -10.86
CA VAL A 125 -2.78 -16.32 -9.54
C VAL A 125 -1.74 -17.43 -9.66
N GLU A 126 -2.03 -18.50 -10.42
CA GLU A 126 -1.06 -19.57 -10.64
C GLU A 126 0.14 -19.12 -11.48
N HIS A 127 -0.07 -18.25 -12.48
CA HIS A 127 1.03 -17.61 -13.22
C HIS A 127 1.93 -16.76 -12.31
N ALA A 128 1.34 -15.96 -11.40
CA ALA A 128 2.10 -15.16 -10.44
C ALA A 128 2.93 -16.05 -9.49
N LYS A 129 2.37 -17.15 -8.99
CA LYS A 129 3.10 -18.14 -8.18
C LYS A 129 4.20 -18.85 -8.96
N ALA A 130 4.01 -19.10 -10.25
CA ALA A 130 5.05 -19.67 -11.10
C ALA A 130 6.22 -18.69 -11.31
N ALA A 131 5.93 -17.40 -11.48
CA ALA A 131 6.96 -16.36 -11.56
C ALA A 131 7.78 -16.25 -10.26
N ASP A 132 7.11 -16.31 -9.10
CA ASP A 132 7.75 -16.25 -7.78
C ASP A 132 8.73 -17.43 -7.56
N ARG A 133 8.30 -18.65 -7.90
CA ARG A 133 9.18 -19.84 -7.87
C ARG A 133 10.38 -19.71 -8.80
N THR A 134 10.20 -19.07 -9.96
CA THR A 134 11.30 -18.83 -10.91
C THR A 134 12.29 -17.82 -10.33
N TYR A 135 11.80 -16.79 -9.64
CA TYR A 135 12.62 -15.81 -8.94
C TYR A 135 13.42 -16.45 -7.79
N GLU A 136 12.78 -17.28 -6.96
CA GLU A 136 13.46 -18.03 -5.89
C GLU A 136 14.54 -18.98 -6.44
N ALA A 137 14.25 -19.69 -7.53
CA ALA A 137 15.21 -20.56 -8.20
C ALA A 137 16.39 -19.77 -8.78
N ALA A 138 16.17 -18.55 -9.27
CA ALA A 138 17.21 -17.66 -9.74
C ALA A 138 18.04 -17.03 -8.59
N ALA A 139 17.49 -16.91 -7.38
CA ALA A 139 18.19 -16.36 -6.23
C ALA A 139 19.28 -17.28 -5.66
N ALA A 140 19.10 -18.61 -5.76
CA ALA A 140 20.07 -19.59 -5.28
C ALA A 140 21.47 -19.49 -5.93
N PRO A 141 21.63 -19.41 -7.27
CA PRO A 141 22.95 -19.25 -7.89
C PRO A 141 23.59 -17.91 -7.56
N VAL A 142 22.81 -16.85 -7.32
CA VAL A 142 23.32 -15.55 -6.87
C VAL A 142 23.94 -15.65 -5.49
N ALA A 143 23.27 -16.33 -4.56
CA ALA A 143 23.79 -16.58 -3.22
C ALA A 143 25.06 -17.45 -3.25
N ALA A 144 25.11 -18.47 -4.11
CA ALA A 144 26.30 -19.31 -4.29
C ALA A 144 27.49 -18.52 -4.87
N ALA A 145 27.24 -17.65 -5.85
CA ALA A 145 28.26 -16.76 -6.41
C ALA A 145 28.79 -15.79 -5.36
N ALA A 146 27.92 -15.20 -4.53
CA ALA A 146 28.30 -14.32 -3.42
C ALA A 146 29.18 -15.05 -2.37
N ALA A 147 28.85 -16.30 -2.04
CA ALA A 147 29.65 -17.14 -1.16
C ALA A 147 31.04 -17.45 -1.76
N GLY A 148 31.12 -17.71 -3.07
CA GLY A 148 32.38 -17.90 -3.79
C GLY A 148 33.28 -16.66 -3.73
N VAL A 149 32.71 -15.46 -3.90
CA VAL A 149 33.45 -14.18 -3.76
C VAL A 149 33.98 -13.99 -2.34
N ALA A 150 33.18 -14.31 -1.32
CA ALA A 150 33.60 -14.23 0.07
C ALA A 150 34.76 -15.18 0.37
N ALA A 151 34.69 -16.44 -0.11
CA ALA A 151 35.77 -17.41 0.04
C ALA A 151 37.07 -16.98 -0.66
N ALA A 152 36.97 -16.45 -1.88
CA ALA A 152 38.12 -15.93 -2.61
C ALA A 152 38.79 -14.74 -1.89
N ARG A 153 37.98 -13.85 -1.30
CA ARG A 153 38.48 -12.72 -0.50
C ARG A 153 39.21 -13.20 0.76
N ALA A 154 38.63 -14.15 1.49
CA ALA A 154 39.24 -14.75 2.68
C ALA A 154 40.58 -15.44 2.36
N ALA A 155 40.65 -16.20 1.25
CA ALA A 155 41.88 -16.84 0.80
C ALA A 155 42.98 -15.82 0.47
N ARG A 156 42.63 -14.73 -0.21
CA ARG A 156 43.56 -13.63 -0.51
C ARG A 156 44.05 -12.93 0.76
N ASP A 157 43.16 -12.65 1.70
CA ASP A 157 43.51 -11.96 2.94
C ASP A 157 44.41 -12.86 3.84
N ALA A 158 44.18 -14.17 3.86
CA ALA A 158 45.05 -15.15 4.53
C ALA A 158 46.45 -15.27 3.87
N ALA A 159 46.50 -15.28 2.54
CA ALA A 159 47.77 -15.29 1.82
C ALA A 159 48.58 -14.02 2.07
N LYS A 160 47.92 -12.85 2.09
CA LYS A 160 48.53 -11.58 2.46
C LYS A 160 49.07 -11.60 3.89
N ALA A 161 48.30 -12.09 4.86
CA ALA A 161 48.75 -12.19 6.25
C ALA A 161 50.01 -13.07 6.39
N THR A 162 50.10 -14.15 5.60
CA THR A 162 51.28 -15.03 5.58
C THR A 162 52.51 -14.32 4.99
N LEU A 163 52.32 -13.53 3.93
CA LEU A 163 53.38 -12.70 3.35
C LEU A 163 53.85 -11.62 4.33
N ASP A 164 52.92 -10.90 4.96
CA ASP A 164 53.24 -9.85 5.94
C ASP A 164 54.03 -10.43 7.13
N ALA A 165 53.65 -11.62 7.62
CA ALA A 165 54.38 -12.34 8.67
C ALA A 165 55.79 -12.77 8.23
N ALA A 166 55.96 -13.25 7.00
CA ALA A 166 57.26 -13.63 6.46
C ALA A 166 58.19 -12.41 6.31
N VAL A 167 57.66 -11.27 5.86
CA VAL A 167 58.40 -10.00 5.76
C VAL A 167 58.82 -9.51 7.15
N ALA A 168 57.93 -9.57 8.13
CA ALA A 168 58.25 -9.18 9.52
C ALA A 168 59.37 -10.06 10.10
N ALA A 169 59.27 -11.39 9.95
CA ALA A 169 60.30 -12.32 10.42
C ALA A 169 61.66 -12.08 9.73
N PHE A 170 61.67 -11.77 8.44
CA PHE A 170 62.89 -11.40 7.72
C PHE A 170 63.49 -10.09 8.24
N ALA A 171 62.67 -9.07 8.53
CA ALA A 171 63.13 -7.81 9.08
C ALA A 171 63.76 -7.98 10.47
N GLU A 172 63.13 -8.76 11.35
CA GLU A 172 63.66 -9.10 12.68
C GLU A 172 64.98 -9.86 12.60
N ALA A 173 65.05 -10.89 11.74
CA ALA A 173 66.27 -11.67 11.55
C ALA A 173 67.42 -10.81 10.97
N SER A 174 67.11 -9.90 10.04
CA SER A 174 68.08 -8.97 9.47
C SER A 174 68.60 -7.97 10.50
N LEU A 175 67.72 -7.46 11.37
CA LEU A 175 68.10 -6.57 12.47
C LEU A 175 68.99 -7.29 13.48
N ALA A 176 68.64 -8.52 13.86
CA ALA A 176 69.44 -9.34 14.76
C ALA A 176 70.83 -9.65 14.17
N ALA A 177 70.90 -9.98 12.88
CA ALA A 177 72.16 -10.18 12.17
C ALA A 177 73.02 -8.92 12.13
N TYR A 178 72.41 -7.76 11.87
CA TYR A 178 73.09 -6.47 11.92
C TYR A 178 73.65 -6.17 13.31
N GLN A 179 72.86 -6.36 14.37
CA GLN A 179 73.29 -6.15 15.75
C GLN A 179 74.43 -7.10 16.16
N ALA A 180 74.33 -8.39 15.80
CA ALA A 180 75.38 -9.38 16.07
C ALA A 180 76.69 -9.09 15.33
N SER A 181 76.60 -8.53 14.11
CA SER A 181 77.79 -8.10 13.37
C SER A 181 78.54 -6.96 14.07
N ASN A 182 77.81 -6.08 14.75
CA ASN A 182 78.38 -4.95 15.48
C ASN A 182 78.97 -5.35 16.85
N SER A 183 78.53 -6.47 17.44
CA SER A 183 79.02 -6.94 18.75
C SER A 183 80.21 -7.91 18.68
N ASN A 184 80.69 -8.25 17.47
CA ASN A 184 81.81 -9.17 17.22
C ASN A 184 81.64 -10.58 17.84
N SER A 185 80.41 -10.97 18.17
CA SER A 185 80.06 -12.25 18.79
C SER A 185 79.14 -13.06 17.87
N GLY A 186 79.68 -14.07 17.18
CA GLY A 186 78.90 -15.15 16.56
C GLY A 186 77.92 -14.75 15.44
N CYS A 187 78.41 -14.08 14.39
CA CYS A 187 77.59 -13.61 13.27
C CYS A 187 77.01 -14.71 12.37
N ALA A 188 77.62 -15.90 12.31
CA ALA A 188 77.26 -16.94 11.36
C ALA A 188 75.80 -17.45 11.51
N GLY A 189 75.35 -17.70 12.75
CA GLY A 189 74.00 -18.20 13.00
C GLY A 189 72.89 -17.19 12.67
N ALA A 190 73.16 -15.89 12.83
CA ALA A 190 72.20 -14.85 12.51
C ALA A 190 72.03 -14.67 10.98
N PHE A 191 73.11 -14.82 10.21
CA PHE A 191 73.04 -14.81 8.74
C PHE A 191 72.33 -16.06 8.18
N GLU A 192 72.52 -17.24 8.78
CA GLU A 192 71.77 -18.44 8.41
C GLU A 192 70.27 -18.31 8.70
N ALA A 193 69.90 -17.75 9.86
CA ALA A 193 68.51 -17.48 10.20
C ALA A 193 67.87 -16.45 9.23
N ALA A 194 68.59 -15.38 8.89
CA ALA A 194 68.13 -14.38 7.92
C ALA A 194 68.00 -14.97 6.51
N ALA A 195 68.92 -15.84 6.09
CA ALA A 195 68.86 -16.52 4.79
C ALA A 195 67.70 -17.52 4.73
N ALA A 196 67.43 -18.26 5.81
CA ALA A 196 66.28 -19.16 5.90
C ALA A 196 64.94 -18.39 5.87
N ALA A 197 64.85 -17.26 6.59
CA ALA A 197 63.70 -16.38 6.55
C ALA A 197 63.49 -15.76 5.15
N ALA A 198 64.56 -15.35 4.46
CA ALA A 198 64.51 -14.85 3.09
C ALA A 198 64.05 -15.92 2.10
N ALA A 199 64.51 -17.16 2.25
CA ALA A 199 64.10 -18.29 1.41
C ALA A 199 62.62 -18.65 1.64
N ALA A 200 62.14 -18.60 2.90
CA ALA A 200 60.73 -18.78 3.23
C ALA A 200 59.86 -17.66 2.64
N ALA A 201 60.28 -16.41 2.76
CA ALA A 201 59.59 -15.25 2.16
C ALA A 201 59.56 -15.33 0.63
N ALA A 202 60.66 -15.73 -0.02
CA ALA A 202 60.74 -15.92 -1.46
C ALA A 202 59.88 -17.10 -1.96
N THR A 203 59.75 -18.17 -1.16
CA THR A 203 58.87 -19.31 -1.48
C THR A 203 57.40 -18.91 -1.34
N ALA A 204 57.05 -18.16 -0.28
CA ALA A 204 55.71 -17.59 -0.11
C ALA A 204 55.35 -16.60 -1.24
N ALA A 205 56.30 -15.76 -1.66
CA ALA A 205 56.13 -14.83 -2.79
C ALA A 205 55.99 -15.55 -4.14
N LYS A 206 56.71 -16.65 -4.37
CA LYS A 206 56.56 -17.48 -5.60
C LYS A 206 55.26 -18.26 -5.63
N ALA A 207 54.75 -18.69 -4.48
CA ALA A 207 53.43 -19.30 -4.37
C ALA A 207 52.29 -18.29 -4.58
N PHE A 208 52.57 -17.00 -4.37
CA PHE A 208 51.67 -15.89 -4.64
C PHE A 208 52.02 -15.22 -5.97
N ASP A 209 51.76 -15.88 -7.10
CA ASP A 209 51.80 -15.22 -8.40
C ASP A 209 50.60 -14.27 -8.51
N ALA A 210 50.79 -13.07 -7.97
CA ALA A 210 49.80 -12.00 -7.98
C ALA A 210 49.33 -11.67 -9.40
N ALA A 211 50.18 -11.82 -10.42
CA ALA A 211 49.81 -11.58 -11.81
C ALA A 211 48.87 -12.68 -12.33
N THR A 212 49.11 -13.95 -11.99
CA THR A 212 48.17 -15.04 -12.31
C THR A 212 46.84 -14.91 -11.56
N LEU A 213 46.86 -14.48 -10.29
CA LEU A 213 45.64 -14.23 -9.53
C LEU A 213 44.86 -13.04 -10.11
N ASP A 214 45.52 -11.92 -10.41
CA ASP A 214 44.90 -10.73 -10.99
C ASP A 214 44.37 -11.00 -12.40
N ALA A 215 45.09 -11.78 -13.22
CA ALA A 215 44.61 -12.21 -14.54
C ALA A 215 43.36 -13.10 -14.44
N LYS A 216 43.35 -14.07 -13.50
CA LYS A 216 42.17 -14.92 -13.25
C LYS A 216 40.99 -14.13 -12.67
N VAL A 217 41.26 -13.16 -11.79
CA VAL A 217 40.22 -12.25 -11.27
C VAL A 217 39.68 -11.34 -12.36
N ALA A 218 40.51 -10.86 -13.29
CA ALA A 218 40.10 -10.04 -14.43
C ALA A 218 39.29 -10.85 -15.46
N GLU A 219 39.71 -12.07 -15.79
CA GLU A 219 38.96 -12.99 -16.65
C GLU A 219 37.60 -13.35 -16.02
N TRP A 220 37.58 -13.66 -14.72
CA TRP A 220 36.36 -13.94 -13.98
C TRP A 220 35.44 -12.71 -13.94
N ARG A 221 35.99 -11.50 -13.70
CA ARG A 221 35.22 -10.26 -13.77
C ARG A 221 34.64 -10.02 -15.15
N GLN A 222 35.38 -10.20 -16.25
CA GLN A 222 34.82 -10.04 -17.60
C GLN A 222 33.72 -11.05 -17.90
N ARG A 223 33.89 -12.32 -17.50
CA ARG A 223 32.86 -13.34 -17.68
C ARG A 223 31.62 -13.07 -16.83
N VAL A 224 31.80 -12.69 -15.57
CA VAL A 224 30.69 -12.38 -14.67
C VAL A 224 30.01 -11.07 -15.04
N ASP A 225 30.72 -10.02 -15.45
CA ASP A 225 30.14 -8.70 -15.73
C ASP A 225 29.34 -8.69 -17.04
N VAL A 226 29.82 -9.38 -18.08
CA VAL A 226 29.11 -9.52 -19.37
C VAL A 226 27.90 -10.45 -19.23
N ASP A 227 28.02 -11.55 -18.49
CA ASP A 227 26.91 -12.49 -18.30
C ASP A 227 25.91 -11.99 -17.25
N TRP A 228 26.36 -11.31 -16.20
CA TRP A 228 25.48 -10.78 -15.15
C TRP A 228 24.59 -9.66 -15.65
N LYS A 229 25.12 -8.69 -16.41
CA LYS A 229 24.29 -7.57 -16.89
C LYS A 229 23.22 -8.05 -17.87
N ASP A 230 23.59 -8.90 -18.83
CA ASP A 230 22.64 -9.48 -19.79
C ASP A 230 21.65 -10.45 -19.12
N CYS A 231 22.11 -11.28 -18.18
CA CYS A 231 21.24 -12.19 -17.43
C CYS A 231 20.29 -11.42 -16.50
N PHE A 232 20.78 -10.42 -15.77
CA PHE A 232 19.98 -9.60 -14.87
C PHE A 232 18.96 -8.76 -15.65
N GLU A 233 19.37 -8.07 -16.74
CA GLU A 233 18.44 -7.31 -17.57
C GLU A 233 17.41 -8.25 -18.22
N ARG A 234 17.82 -9.39 -18.79
CA ARG A 234 16.87 -10.29 -19.47
C ARG A 234 15.96 -11.05 -18.51
N VAL A 235 16.44 -11.46 -17.34
CA VAL A 235 15.65 -12.28 -16.41
C VAL A 235 14.89 -11.36 -15.46
N CYS A 236 15.56 -10.48 -14.72
CA CYS A 236 14.93 -9.69 -13.68
C CYS A 236 14.05 -8.57 -14.26
N ILE A 237 14.51 -7.82 -15.27
CA ILE A 237 13.68 -6.72 -15.83
C ILE A 237 12.49 -7.29 -16.59
N ASN A 238 12.66 -8.36 -17.39
CA ASN A 238 11.52 -8.95 -18.10
C ASN A 238 10.54 -9.63 -17.14
N ALA A 239 11.02 -10.31 -16.08
CA ALA A 239 10.14 -10.85 -15.05
C ALA A 239 9.37 -9.74 -14.33
N TRP A 240 10.04 -8.62 -13.99
CA TRP A 240 9.39 -7.46 -13.39
C TRP A 240 8.34 -6.83 -14.31
N LYS A 241 8.67 -6.63 -15.59
CA LYS A 241 7.72 -6.14 -16.61
C LYS A 241 6.53 -7.08 -16.79
N ALA A 242 6.76 -8.39 -16.80
CA ALA A 242 5.70 -9.39 -16.90
C ALA A 242 4.80 -9.39 -15.64
N ALA A 243 5.40 -9.26 -14.46
CA ALA A 243 4.66 -9.14 -13.20
C ALA A 243 3.83 -7.86 -13.15
N ASP A 244 4.38 -6.73 -13.61
CA ASP A 244 3.67 -5.45 -13.68
C ASP A 244 2.51 -5.52 -14.68
N ALA A 245 2.72 -6.09 -15.87
CA ALA A 245 1.67 -6.34 -16.85
C ALA A 245 0.56 -7.28 -16.32
N ALA A 246 0.92 -8.34 -15.59
CA ALA A 246 -0.05 -9.24 -14.96
C ALA A 246 -0.85 -8.53 -13.85
N LYS A 247 -0.21 -7.64 -13.09
CA LYS A 247 -0.87 -6.81 -12.07
C LYS A 247 -1.84 -5.83 -12.72
N GLU A 248 -1.46 -5.18 -13.83
CA GLU A 248 -2.35 -4.31 -14.60
C GLU A 248 -3.58 -5.08 -15.12
N GLU A 249 -3.39 -6.29 -15.66
CA GLU A 249 -4.48 -7.13 -16.13
C GLU A 249 -5.44 -7.51 -15.00
N LEU A 250 -4.88 -7.92 -13.85
CA LEU A 250 -5.68 -8.25 -12.68
C LEU A 250 -6.50 -7.06 -12.18
N GLN A 251 -5.92 -5.86 -12.16
CA GLN A 251 -6.62 -4.64 -11.77
C GLN A 251 -7.77 -4.31 -12.73
N ARG A 252 -7.54 -4.48 -14.05
CA ARG A 252 -8.57 -4.33 -15.09
C ARG A 252 -9.74 -5.28 -14.84
N MET A 253 -9.48 -6.58 -14.69
CA MET A 253 -10.50 -7.60 -14.44
C MET A 253 -11.31 -7.32 -13.16
N VAL A 254 -10.66 -6.86 -12.09
CA VAL A 254 -11.35 -6.49 -10.84
C VAL A 254 -12.31 -5.31 -11.06
N ILE A 255 -11.90 -4.30 -11.84
CA ILE A 255 -12.75 -3.14 -12.16
C ILE A 255 -13.94 -3.58 -13.03
N GLU A 256 -13.70 -4.37 -14.08
CA GLU A 256 -14.75 -4.90 -14.97
C GLU A 256 -15.77 -5.73 -14.20
N LYS A 257 -15.31 -6.64 -13.33
CA LYS A 257 -16.19 -7.42 -12.45
C LYS A 257 -17.05 -6.53 -11.56
N MET A 258 -16.51 -5.42 -11.05
CA MET A 258 -17.29 -4.48 -10.23
C MET A 258 -18.28 -3.65 -11.05
N GLN A 259 -17.96 -3.31 -12.30
CA GLN A 259 -18.88 -2.65 -13.23
C GLN A 259 -20.07 -3.57 -13.54
N LEU A 260 -19.79 -4.82 -13.88
CA LEU A 260 -20.82 -5.84 -14.09
C LEU A 260 -21.70 -6.03 -12.84
N ASP A 261 -21.09 -6.08 -11.65
CA ASP A 261 -21.84 -6.15 -10.39
C ASP A 261 -22.74 -4.90 -10.16
N ASN A 262 -22.35 -3.73 -10.64
CA ASN A 262 -23.17 -2.51 -10.57
C ASN A 262 -24.35 -2.56 -11.55
N GLU A 263 -24.12 -3.01 -12.79
CA GLU A 263 -25.17 -3.21 -13.80
C GLU A 263 -26.21 -4.22 -13.29
N ASN A 264 -25.74 -5.37 -12.79
CA ASN A 264 -26.60 -6.38 -12.17
C ASN A 264 -27.39 -5.81 -10.99
N SER A 265 -26.76 -4.96 -10.18
CA SER A 265 -27.44 -4.31 -9.05
C SER A 265 -28.54 -3.36 -9.50
N ALA A 266 -28.35 -2.65 -10.62
CA ALA A 266 -29.37 -1.78 -11.21
C ALA A 266 -30.52 -2.59 -11.81
N VAL A 267 -30.23 -3.67 -12.54
CA VAL A 267 -31.24 -4.57 -13.13
C VAL A 267 -32.07 -5.27 -12.06
N LEU A 268 -31.44 -5.71 -10.97
CA LEU A 268 -32.13 -6.38 -9.86
C LEU A 268 -32.89 -5.41 -8.94
N GLY A 269 -32.85 -4.09 -9.21
CA GLY A 269 -33.55 -3.10 -8.41
C GLY A 269 -33.08 -3.04 -6.94
N HIS A 270 -31.83 -3.40 -6.66
CA HIS A 270 -31.31 -3.46 -5.30
C HIS A 270 -31.46 -2.13 -4.56
N ARG A 271 -32.09 -2.16 -3.39
CA ARG A 271 -32.20 -0.99 -2.51
C ARG A 271 -31.18 -1.08 -1.39
N PHE A 272 -30.61 0.05 -1.01
CA PHE A 272 -29.61 0.15 0.05
C PHE A 272 -30.14 1.06 1.14
N SER A 273 -29.96 0.63 2.39
CA SER A 273 -30.41 1.36 3.56
C SER A 273 -29.67 2.68 3.66
N ARG A 274 -30.43 3.76 3.73
CA ARG A 274 -29.92 5.09 4.09
C ARG A 274 -30.10 5.40 5.58
N ARG A 275 -30.58 4.42 6.34
CA ARG A 275 -30.95 4.58 7.75
C ARG A 275 -29.78 5.12 8.55
N CYS A 276 -30.00 6.22 9.26
CA CYS A 276 -29.04 6.73 10.22
C CYS A 276 -28.86 5.70 11.33
N ARG A 277 -27.62 5.25 11.54
CA ARG A 277 -27.33 4.26 12.58
C ARG A 277 -27.54 4.77 14.00
N MET A 278 -27.42 6.08 14.20
CA MET A 278 -27.51 6.68 15.53
C MET A 278 -28.96 6.96 15.94
N CYS A 279 -29.74 7.70 15.12
CA CYS A 279 -31.14 8.02 15.45
C CYS A 279 -32.17 7.09 14.81
N GLY A 280 -31.76 6.19 13.91
CA GLY A 280 -32.66 5.24 13.28
C GLY A 280 -33.55 5.79 12.17
N VAL A 281 -33.49 7.08 11.82
CA VAL A 281 -34.26 7.66 10.70
C VAL A 281 -33.86 7.00 9.38
N ASP A 282 -34.82 6.50 8.61
CA ASP A 282 -34.58 5.67 7.41
C ASP A 282 -33.98 6.43 6.21
N HIS A 283 -34.42 7.66 5.99
CA HIS A 283 -34.06 8.45 4.80
C HIS A 283 -33.66 9.89 5.15
N PRO A 284 -32.63 10.11 5.99
CA PRO A 284 -32.20 11.45 6.34
C PRO A 284 -31.79 12.23 5.08
N PRO A 285 -32.30 13.46 4.87
CA PRO A 285 -31.99 14.27 3.71
C PRO A 285 -30.51 14.59 3.56
N ARG A 286 -29.85 14.85 4.68
CA ARG A 286 -28.41 15.16 4.72
C ARG A 286 -27.69 14.12 5.55
N ARG A 287 -26.65 13.53 4.97
CA ARG A 287 -25.79 12.54 5.64
C ARG A 287 -24.36 13.06 5.76
N SER A 288 -23.65 12.51 6.73
CA SER A 288 -22.21 12.70 6.89
C SER A 288 -21.55 11.34 7.00
N VAL A 289 -20.35 11.20 6.45
CA VAL A 289 -19.55 9.98 6.51
C VAL A 289 -18.33 10.17 7.39
N LEU A 290 -18.00 9.18 8.22
CA LEU A 290 -16.78 9.21 9.01
C LEU A 290 -15.60 8.77 8.12
N THR A 291 -14.65 9.68 7.92
CA THR A 291 -13.55 9.54 6.95
C THR A 291 -12.59 8.40 7.25
N ALA A 292 -12.58 7.85 8.45
CA ALA A 292 -11.68 6.74 8.79
C ALA A 292 -12.26 5.36 8.46
N CYS A 293 -13.58 5.18 8.55
CA CYS A 293 -14.21 3.86 8.44
C CYS A 293 -15.36 3.78 7.42
N GLY A 294 -15.83 4.91 6.91
CA GLY A 294 -16.87 4.97 5.90
C GLY A 294 -18.28 4.67 6.40
N HIS A 295 -18.50 4.57 7.72
CA HIS A 295 -19.85 4.57 8.28
C HIS A 295 -20.49 5.95 8.11
N ALA A 296 -21.79 5.97 7.79
CA ALA A 296 -22.54 7.20 7.60
C ALA A 296 -23.68 7.33 8.61
N VAL A 297 -23.94 8.57 9.03
CA VAL A 297 -25.04 8.97 9.90
C VAL A 297 -25.76 10.19 9.30
N CYS A 298 -26.92 10.56 9.82
CA CYS A 298 -27.54 11.84 9.42
C CYS A 298 -26.68 13.01 9.89
N ARG A 299 -26.77 14.15 9.20
CA ARG A 299 -25.97 15.33 9.52
C ARG A 299 -26.23 15.82 10.95
N ALA A 300 -27.48 15.79 11.42
CA ALA A 300 -27.82 16.16 12.79
C ALA A 300 -27.02 15.35 13.83
N CYS A 301 -27.00 14.01 13.69
CA CYS A 301 -26.24 13.13 14.58
C CYS A 301 -24.73 13.34 14.47
N ALA A 302 -24.19 13.61 13.27
CA ALA A 302 -22.77 13.93 13.11
C ALA A 302 -22.38 15.22 13.84
N GLU A 303 -23.19 16.27 13.72
CA GLU A 303 -22.97 17.57 14.37
C GLU A 303 -23.11 17.45 15.91
N GLU A 304 -24.09 16.67 16.38
CA GLU A 304 -24.25 16.36 17.80
C GLU A 304 -23.04 15.61 18.38
N LEU A 305 -22.53 14.58 17.70
CA LEU A 305 -21.32 13.89 18.13
C LEU A 305 -20.09 14.81 18.15
N MET A 306 -19.98 15.72 17.17
CA MET A 306 -18.93 16.74 17.15
C MET A 306 -19.01 17.68 18.34
N LEU A 307 -20.22 18.06 18.76
CA LEU A 307 -20.43 18.90 19.93
C LEU A 307 -20.07 18.18 21.22
N ILE A 308 -20.59 16.96 21.41
CA ILE A 308 -20.33 16.16 22.60
C ILE A 308 -18.82 15.99 22.81
N GLU A 309 -18.07 15.68 21.74
CA GLU A 309 -16.62 15.51 21.84
C GLU A 309 -15.88 16.83 22.09
N ALA A 310 -16.38 17.95 21.56
CA ALA A 310 -15.84 19.27 21.86
C ALA A 310 -16.06 19.68 23.33
N LEU A 311 -17.25 19.44 23.87
CA LEU A 311 -17.59 19.71 25.28
C LEU A 311 -16.75 18.85 26.22
N LYS A 312 -16.54 17.57 25.90
CA LYS A 312 -15.63 16.69 26.67
C LYS A 312 -14.21 17.22 26.70
N LYS A 313 -13.67 17.66 25.55
CA LYS A 313 -12.32 18.25 25.48
C LYS A 313 -12.20 19.53 26.30
N ALA A 314 -13.20 20.41 26.23
CA ALA A 314 -13.22 21.64 27.04
C ALA A 314 -13.25 21.34 28.54
N ALA A 315 -14.08 20.37 28.96
CA ALA A 315 -14.16 19.94 30.36
C ALA A 315 -12.83 19.36 30.88
N ILE A 316 -12.13 18.57 30.06
CA ILE A 316 -10.81 17.99 30.42
C ILE A 316 -9.73 19.07 30.48
N ALA A 317 -9.76 20.05 29.57
CA ALA A 317 -8.73 21.09 29.50
C ALA A 317 -8.80 22.10 30.66
N GLY A 318 -9.91 22.14 31.41
CA GLY A 318 -10.12 23.15 32.46
C GLY A 318 -10.12 24.59 31.93
N CYS A 319 -10.22 24.77 30.61
CA CYS A 319 -10.23 26.08 29.98
C CYS A 319 -11.63 26.68 30.11
N SER A 320 -11.71 27.91 30.67
CA SER A 320 -12.88 28.76 30.47
C SER A 320 -13.05 29.04 28.96
N ALA A 321 -14.28 29.24 28.51
CA ALA A 321 -14.65 29.32 27.09
C ALA A 321 -13.97 30.45 26.28
N ASP A 322 -13.20 31.33 26.93
CA ASP A 322 -12.69 32.58 26.35
C ASP A 322 -11.25 32.51 25.80
N HIS A 323 -10.56 31.36 25.83
CA HIS A 323 -9.18 31.28 25.31
C HIS A 323 -9.10 30.98 23.81
N ASP A 324 -8.64 31.97 23.03
CA ASP A 324 -8.39 31.88 21.57
C ASP A 324 -7.45 30.73 21.16
N ALA A 325 -6.62 30.22 22.08
CA ALA A 325 -5.73 29.08 21.84
C ALA A 325 -6.50 27.78 21.52
N CYS A 326 -7.76 27.64 21.94
CA CYS A 326 -8.58 26.46 21.63
C CYS A 326 -9.20 26.49 20.21
N LYS A 327 -9.14 27.62 19.49
CA LYS A 327 -9.76 27.74 18.16
C LYS A 327 -8.94 27.06 17.06
N ALA A 328 -7.62 26.99 17.17
CA ALA A 328 -6.75 26.41 16.14
C ALA A 328 -6.93 24.88 15.97
N ASP A 329 -7.34 24.17 17.01
CA ASP A 329 -7.60 22.72 16.96
C ASP A 329 -9.05 22.36 16.55
N ALA A 330 -9.92 23.36 16.35
CA ALA A 330 -11.32 23.12 16.01
C ALA A 330 -11.52 22.45 14.65
N ASP A 331 -10.55 22.56 13.73
CA ASP A 331 -10.62 21.95 12.40
C ASP A 331 -10.18 20.47 12.39
N ASN A 332 -9.54 19.98 13.47
CA ASN A 332 -9.10 18.59 13.58
C ASN A 332 -9.90 17.81 14.64
N LYS A 333 -11.23 18.01 14.65
CA LYS A 333 -12.14 17.27 15.52
C LYS A 333 -12.21 15.80 15.11
N GLN A 334 -11.37 15.01 15.76
CA GLN A 334 -11.43 13.56 15.76
C GLN A 334 -12.59 13.07 16.63
N ILE A 335 -13.36 12.13 16.10
CA ILE A 335 -14.59 11.57 16.68
C ILE A 335 -14.51 10.05 16.52
N ARG A 336 -14.93 9.31 17.54
CA ARG A 336 -15.06 7.84 17.46
C ARG A 336 -16.35 7.47 16.75
N CYS A 337 -16.25 6.53 15.81
CA CYS A 337 -17.41 5.90 15.19
C CYS A 337 -18.23 5.15 16.25
N THR A 338 -19.55 5.37 16.30
CA THR A 338 -20.44 4.64 17.21
C THR A 338 -20.58 3.15 16.86
N GLU A 339 -20.22 2.76 15.63
CA GLU A 339 -20.39 1.38 15.13
C GLU A 339 -19.12 0.52 15.28
N CYS A 340 -17.93 1.11 15.09
CA CYS A 340 -16.67 0.36 15.06
C CYS A 340 -15.52 1.05 15.79
N GLU A 341 -15.83 2.10 16.57
CA GLU A 341 -14.90 2.84 17.44
C GLU A 341 -13.71 3.51 16.74
N THR A 342 -13.57 3.36 15.43
CA THR A 342 -12.52 3.99 14.64
C THR A 342 -12.61 5.50 14.77
N VAL A 343 -11.48 6.14 15.04
CA VAL A 343 -11.36 7.59 15.19
C VAL A 343 -11.20 8.24 13.81
N GLY A 344 -12.04 9.23 13.49
CA GLY A 344 -11.97 9.97 12.24
C GLY A 344 -12.69 11.31 12.32
N ARG A 345 -12.94 11.96 11.18
CA ARG A 345 -13.72 13.20 11.10
C ARG A 345 -14.98 12.95 10.27
N PHE A 346 -16.10 13.57 10.61
CA PHE A 346 -17.27 13.57 9.73
C PHE A 346 -17.09 14.57 8.59
N VAL A 347 -17.40 14.13 7.38
CA VAL A 347 -17.48 15.00 6.20
C VAL A 347 -18.89 14.89 5.62
N PRO A 348 -19.54 16.01 5.25
CA PRO A 348 -20.84 15.98 4.58
C PRO A 348 -20.78 15.12 3.32
N LEU A 349 -21.72 14.19 3.19
CA LEU A 349 -21.85 13.36 1.99
C LEU A 349 -22.65 14.14 0.96
N PHE A 350 -22.09 14.35 -0.23
CA PHE A 350 -22.81 14.98 -1.34
C PHE A 350 -23.65 13.92 -2.06
N GLU A 351 -24.97 14.06 -1.93
CA GLU A 351 -25.96 13.23 -2.62
C GLU A 351 -26.94 14.17 -3.33
N GLU A 352 -27.23 13.90 -4.59
CA GLU A 352 -28.19 14.68 -5.36
C GLU A 352 -29.62 14.25 -4.99
N GLU A 353 -30.48 15.22 -4.68
CA GLU A 353 -31.92 14.99 -4.53
C GLU A 353 -32.48 14.57 -5.89
N GLU A 354 -33.20 13.44 -5.94
CA GLU A 354 -33.88 13.01 -7.16
C GLU A 354 -35.15 13.84 -7.28
N ILE A 355 -35.11 14.91 -8.09
CA ILE A 355 -36.29 15.70 -8.40
C ILE A 355 -37.19 14.78 -9.23
N MET A 356 -38.22 14.22 -8.61
CA MET A 356 -39.30 13.57 -9.34
C MET A 356 -40.11 14.68 -10.01
N GLU A 357 -39.61 15.22 -11.12
CA GLU A 357 -40.44 15.97 -12.05
C GLU A 357 -41.59 15.02 -12.43
N ASN A 358 -42.84 15.45 -12.24
CA ASN A 358 -44.02 14.61 -12.42
C ASN A 358 -44.04 13.97 -13.82
N ILE A 359 -43.58 12.72 -13.92
CA ILE A 359 -43.69 11.87 -15.12
C ILE A 359 -45.06 11.18 -15.11
#